data_AF-A0A7W5AP41-F1
#
_entry.id   AF-A0A7W5AP41-F1
#
_cell.length_a   1.000
_cell.length_b   1.000
_cell.length_c   1.000
_cell.angle_alpha   90.00
_cell.angle_beta   90.00
_cell.angle_gamma   90.00
#
_symmetry.space_group_name_H-M   'P 1'
#
loop_
_entity.id
_entity.type
_entity.pdbx_description
1 polymer ?
#
loop_
_entity_poly.entity_id
_entity_poly.type
_entity_poly.pdbx_seq_one_letter_code
_entity_poly.pdbx_strand_id
1 'polypeptide(L)'
;MAMPLDPAVARVRFAAFVTRALEQARANGMTDTKISEISGVGSSTFHRWRRGEGRDLPQLERVRRFCTAVGASIDDAMAALGMTDAAPTPTPGPPLPRDVQIIMRRLADPTTPEVEKDFIRKSLQMLAGRVAADERAEQRTRNAG
;
A
#
# COMPACT_ATOMS: atom_id res chain seq x y z
N MET A 1 -8.11 20.74 -16.38
CA MET A 1 -7.25 21.52 -15.47
C MET A 1 -7.48 20.98 -14.07
N ALA A 2 -6.59 20.12 -13.57
CA ALA A 2 -6.68 19.64 -12.20
C ALA A 2 -6.37 20.81 -11.26
N MET A 3 -7.27 21.06 -10.31
CA MET A 3 -7.07 22.06 -9.26
C MET A 3 -5.87 21.62 -8.40
N PRO A 4 -4.88 22.50 -8.14
CA PRO A 4 -3.73 22.13 -7.33
C PRO A 4 -4.23 21.68 -5.95
N LEU A 5 -3.81 20.49 -5.52
CA LEU A 5 -4.14 19.97 -4.20
C LEU A 5 -3.67 20.96 -3.14
N ASP A 6 -4.54 21.22 -2.16
CA ASP A 6 -4.17 22.00 -0.99
C ASP A 6 -2.88 21.41 -0.36
N PRO A 7 -1.86 22.23 -0.06
CA PRO A 7 -0.58 21.73 0.46
C PRO A 7 -0.71 20.89 1.74
N ALA A 8 -1.70 21.15 2.59
CA ALA A 8 -1.98 20.35 3.77
C ALA A 8 -2.58 18.98 3.39
N VAL A 9 -3.47 18.92 2.39
CA VAL A 9 -4.01 17.66 1.89
C VAL A 9 -2.93 16.81 1.21
N ALA A 10 -2.05 17.42 0.40
CA ALA A 10 -0.91 16.75 -0.21
C ALA A 10 0.03 16.15 0.86
N ARG A 11 0.27 16.89 1.95
CA ARG A 11 1.06 16.39 3.09
C ARG A 11 0.44 15.19 3.77
N VAL A 12 -0.85 15.23 4.07
CA VAL A 12 -1.56 14.12 4.73
C VAL A 12 -1.54 12.88 3.84
N ARG A 13 -1.78 13.03 2.54
CA ARG A 13 -1.72 11.93 1.57
C ARG A 13 -0.32 11.35 1.46
N PHE A 14 0.70 12.20 1.39
CA PHE A 14 2.10 11.77 1.34
C PHE A 14 2.55 11.09 2.64
N ALA A 15 2.14 11.60 3.80
CA ALA A 15 2.40 10.98 5.09
C ALA A 15 1.83 9.56 5.16
N ALA A 16 0.59 9.37 4.71
CA ALA A 16 -0.05 8.05 4.64
C ALA A 16 0.69 7.11 3.67
N PHE A 17 1.17 7.61 2.53
CA PHE A 17 2.02 6.85 1.62
C PHE A 17 3.33 6.39 2.30
N VAL A 18 4.04 7.30 2.97
CA VAL A 18 5.29 6.97 3.66
C VAL A 18 5.08 5.97 4.78
N THR A 19 3.99 6.09 5.56
CA THR A 19 3.63 5.09 6.58
C THR A 19 3.51 3.69 5.97
N ARG A 20 2.71 3.54 4.91
CA ARG A 20 2.50 2.25 4.25
C ARG A 20 3.79 1.68 3.66
N ALA A 21 4.59 2.52 3.00
CA ALA A 21 5.85 2.10 2.40
C ALA A 21 6.86 1.58 3.46
N LEU A 22 6.91 2.23 4.64
CA LEU A 22 7.76 1.78 5.75
C LEU A 22 7.23 0.49 6.40
N GLU A 23 5.91 0.35 6.56
CA GLU A 23 5.29 -0.88 7.07
C GLU A 23 5.57 -2.07 6.16
N GLN A 24 5.45 -1.88 4.85
CA GLN A 24 5.77 -2.92 3.86
C GLN A 24 7.26 -3.29 3.88
N ALA A 25 8.15 -2.29 3.94
CA ALA A 25 9.58 -2.55 4.07
C ALA A 25 9.90 -3.33 5.35
N ARG A 26 9.28 -2.99 6.48
CA ARG A 26 9.45 -3.70 7.75
C ARG A 26 8.91 -5.13 7.69
N ALA A 27 7.77 -5.36 7.03
CA ALA A 27 7.24 -6.70 6.78
C ALA A 27 8.21 -7.58 5.97
N ASN A 28 9.03 -6.96 5.09
CA ASN A 28 10.08 -7.62 4.32
C ASN A 28 11.43 -7.72 5.07
N GLY A 29 11.47 -7.42 6.38
CA GLY A 29 12.68 -7.50 7.20
C GLY A 29 13.64 -6.31 7.07
N MET A 30 13.18 -5.19 6.49
CA MET A 30 13.98 -3.97 6.39
C MET A 30 13.99 -3.19 7.71
N THR A 31 15.16 -2.71 8.13
CA THR A 31 15.30 -1.80 9.27
C THR A 31 15.44 -0.35 8.82
N ASP A 32 15.02 0.58 9.67
CA ASP A 32 15.13 2.03 9.43
C ASP A 32 16.58 2.47 9.09
N THR A 33 17.58 1.84 9.73
CA THR A 33 19.00 2.05 9.45
C THR A 33 19.36 1.62 8.03
N LYS A 34 18.92 0.42 7.62
CA LYS A 34 19.19 -0.12 6.28
C LYS A 34 18.50 0.69 5.18
N ILE A 35 17.29 1.19 5.46
CA ILE A 35 16.58 2.13 4.56
C ILE A 35 17.37 3.43 4.41
N SER A 36 17.91 3.97 5.51
CA SER A 36 18.72 5.20 5.47
C SER A 36 20.01 5.02 4.67
N GLU A 37 20.71 3.90 4.86
CA GLU A 37 21.94 3.58 4.12
C GLU A 37 21.68 3.46 2.61
N ILE A 38 20.60 2.77 2.20
CA ILE A 38 20.31 2.53 0.78
C ILE A 38 19.73 3.77 0.10
N SER A 39 18.83 4.50 0.77
CA SER A 39 18.20 5.70 0.21
C SER A 39 19.07 6.95 0.28
N GLY A 40 20.06 6.98 1.19
CA GLY A 40 20.77 8.21 1.56
C GLY A 40 19.87 9.25 2.27
N VAL A 41 18.64 8.87 2.64
CA VAL A 41 17.70 9.73 3.37
C VAL A 41 17.71 9.30 4.84
N GLY A 42 18.21 10.15 5.72
CA GLY A 42 18.32 9.81 7.15
C GLY A 42 16.97 9.54 7.80
N SER A 43 16.95 8.67 8.83
CA SER A 43 15.74 8.24 9.54
C SER A 43 14.84 9.36 10.02
N SER A 44 15.43 10.46 10.52
CA SER A 44 14.68 11.63 10.95
C SER A 44 13.84 12.26 9.83
N THR A 45 14.30 12.17 8.58
CA THR A 45 13.64 12.77 7.41
C THR A 45 12.39 11.99 7.02
N PHE A 46 12.46 10.66 6.88
CA PHE A 46 11.27 9.88 6.55
C PHE A 46 10.30 9.75 7.72
N HIS A 47 10.77 9.76 8.98
CA HIS A 47 9.88 9.83 10.14
C HIS A 47 9.13 11.17 10.23
N ARG A 48 9.79 12.26 9.86
CA ARG A 48 9.14 13.57 9.72
C ARG A 48 8.09 13.55 8.61
N TRP A 49 8.40 12.97 7.45
CA TRP A 49 7.44 12.80 6.36
C TRP A 49 6.23 11.96 6.78
N ARG A 50 6.46 10.87 7.50
CA ARG A 50 5.42 10.01 8.08
C ARG A 50 4.45 10.78 9.00
N ARG A 51 4.94 11.80 9.71
CA ARG A 51 4.11 12.67 10.57
C ARG A 51 3.45 13.83 9.80
N GLY A 52 3.71 13.97 8.51
CA GLY A 52 3.25 15.13 7.72
C GLY A 52 3.95 16.45 8.11
N GLU A 53 5.02 16.37 8.90
CA GLU A 53 5.73 17.53 9.43
C GLU A 53 6.68 18.13 8.39
N GLY A 54 6.91 19.45 8.50
CA GLY A 54 7.77 20.23 7.62
C GLY A 54 7.06 21.48 7.14
N ARG A 55 7.81 22.46 6.61
CA ARG A 55 7.24 23.64 5.96
C ARG A 55 7.12 23.42 4.46
N ASP A 56 8.11 22.78 3.88
CA ASP A 56 8.22 22.52 2.44
C ASP A 56 7.84 21.09 2.05
N LEU A 57 7.44 20.92 0.80
CA LEU A 57 7.26 19.61 0.19
C LEU A 57 8.62 18.90 0.04
N PRO A 58 8.66 17.56 0.13
CA PRO A 58 9.90 16.81 -0.03
C PRO A 58 10.49 16.99 -1.42
N GLN A 59 11.81 17.10 -1.51
CA GLN A 59 12.52 17.14 -2.79
C GLN A 59 12.30 15.84 -3.55
N LEU A 60 11.89 15.93 -4.81
CA LEU A 60 11.54 14.78 -5.65
C LEU A 60 12.67 13.75 -5.75
N GLU A 61 13.92 14.22 -5.88
CA GLU A 61 15.09 13.35 -5.93
C GLU A 61 15.25 12.50 -4.65
N ARG A 62 14.92 13.04 -3.48
CA ARG A 62 14.93 12.29 -2.22
C ARG A 62 13.77 11.30 -2.15
N VAL A 63 12.59 11.67 -2.64
CA VAL A 63 11.42 10.78 -2.72
C VAL A 63 11.72 9.59 -3.63
N ARG A 64 12.34 9.83 -4.78
CA ARG A 64 12.77 8.77 -5.72
C ARG A 64 13.72 7.76 -5.07
N ARG A 65 14.76 8.26 -4.38
CA ARG A 65 15.73 7.39 -3.68
C ARG A 65 15.08 6.60 -2.55
N PHE A 66 14.19 7.23 -1.80
CA PHE A 66 13.39 6.56 -0.77
C PHE A 66 12.54 5.44 -1.38
N CYS A 67 11.76 5.74 -2.42
CA CYS A 67 10.90 4.76 -3.11
C CYS A 67 11.70 3.58 -3.64
N THR A 68 12.86 3.84 -4.26
CA THR A 68 13.79 2.80 -4.74
C THR A 68 14.29 1.92 -3.58
N ALA A 69 14.62 2.49 -2.42
CA ALA A 69 15.14 1.75 -1.28
C ALA A 69 14.09 0.86 -0.60
N VAL A 70 12.83 1.32 -0.53
CA VAL A 70 11.73 0.59 0.12
C VAL A 70 10.92 -0.27 -0.86
N GLY A 71 11.21 -0.19 -2.16
CA GLY A 71 10.48 -0.90 -3.21
C GLY A 71 9.08 -0.34 -3.48
N ALA A 72 8.84 0.94 -3.20
CA ALA A 72 7.57 1.61 -3.45
C ALA A 72 7.55 2.29 -4.83
N SER A 73 6.36 2.50 -5.38
CA SER A 73 6.17 3.22 -6.65
C SER A 73 6.41 4.72 -6.50
N ILE A 74 7.25 5.30 -7.36
CA ILE A 74 7.42 6.75 -7.44
C ILE A 74 6.16 7.46 -7.95
N ASP A 75 5.40 6.81 -8.84
CA ASP A 75 4.17 7.39 -9.39
C ASP A 75 3.09 7.52 -8.30
N ASP A 76 3.02 6.56 -7.38
CA ASP A 76 2.10 6.62 -6.23
C ASP A 76 2.51 7.73 -5.24
N ALA A 77 3.82 7.95 -5.06
CA ALA A 77 4.34 9.05 -4.26
C ALA A 77 4.02 10.41 -4.89
N MET A 78 4.13 10.51 -6.21
CA MET A 78 3.81 11.72 -6.98
C MET A 78 2.31 12.03 -7.00
N ALA A 79 1.48 11.00 -7.13
CA ALA A 79 0.03 11.11 -7.02
C ALA A 79 -0.38 11.57 -5.60
N ALA A 80 0.29 11.07 -4.56
CA ALA A 80 0.08 11.51 -3.19
C ALA A 80 0.44 12.99 -2.98
N LEU A 81 1.46 13.49 -3.68
CA LEU A 81 1.86 14.89 -3.69
C LEU A 81 0.97 15.77 -4.60
N GLY A 82 0.02 15.19 -5.34
CA GLY A 82 -0.83 15.91 -6.28
C GLY A 82 -0.11 16.39 -7.55
N MET A 83 1.04 15.79 -7.86
CA MET A 83 1.86 16.13 -9.02
C MET A 83 1.46 15.34 -10.28
N THR A 84 0.63 14.31 -10.14
CA THR A 84 0.08 13.51 -11.24
C THR A 84 -1.42 13.28 -11.02
N ASP A 85 -2.17 13.15 -12.12
CA ASP A 85 -3.60 12.79 -12.13
C ASP A 85 -3.81 11.26 -12.08
N ALA A 86 -2.72 10.51 -11.89
CA ALA A 86 -2.78 9.05 -11.78
C ALA A 86 -3.48 8.68 -10.47
N ALA A 87 -4.58 7.93 -10.56
CA ALA A 87 -5.16 7.29 -9.40
C ALA A 87 -4.07 6.45 -8.71
N PRO A 88 -3.91 6.52 -7.38
CA PRO A 88 -2.89 5.75 -6.67
C PRO A 88 -3.07 4.27 -7.03
N THR A 89 -2.03 3.69 -7.63
CA THR A 89 -2.02 2.28 -7.95
C THR A 89 -1.98 1.52 -6.62
N PRO A 90 -2.84 0.52 -6.38
CA PRO A 90 -2.66 -0.33 -5.21
C PRO A 90 -1.35 -1.10 -5.37
N THR A 91 -0.29 -0.62 -4.72
CA THR A 91 0.98 -1.35 -4.58
C THR A 91 0.69 -2.70 -3.93
N PRO A 92 1.27 -3.82 -4.41
CA PRO A 92 0.96 -5.14 -3.86
C PRO A 92 1.28 -5.16 -2.37
N GLY A 93 0.30 -5.58 -1.57
CA GLY A 93 0.44 -5.73 -0.12
C GLY A 93 1.53 -6.73 0.27
N PRO A 94 1.70 -7.04 1.57
CA PRO A 94 2.59 -8.12 2.00
C PRO A 94 2.34 -9.38 1.15
N PRO A 95 3.40 -10.14 0.81
CA PRO A 95 3.26 -11.29 -0.06
C PRO A 95 2.16 -12.17 0.49
N LEU A 96 1.15 -12.43 -0.35
CA LEU A 96 0.01 -13.24 0.04
C LEU A 96 0.49 -14.55 0.67
N PRO A 97 -0.22 -15.09 1.66
CA PRO A 97 0.11 -16.40 2.22
C PRO A 97 0.34 -17.44 1.10
N ARG A 98 1.29 -18.37 1.32
CA ARG A 98 1.77 -19.30 0.28
C ARG A 98 0.63 -20.09 -0.39
N ASP A 99 -0.33 -20.50 0.41
CA ASP A 99 -1.59 -21.12 0.00
C ASP A 99 -2.40 -20.24 -0.95
N VAL A 100 -2.56 -18.95 -0.64
CA VAL A 100 -3.25 -18.00 -1.51
C VAL A 100 -2.51 -17.81 -2.84
N GLN A 101 -1.17 -17.74 -2.82
CA GLN A 101 -0.38 -17.66 -4.05
C GLN A 101 -0.55 -18.89 -4.95
N ILE A 102 -0.62 -20.10 -4.36
CA ILE A 102 -0.88 -21.34 -5.10
C ILE A 102 -2.25 -21.29 -5.76
N ILE A 103 -3.28 -20.86 -5.01
CA ILE A 103 -4.64 -20.72 -5.52
C ILE A 103 -4.68 -19.72 -6.69
N MET A 104 -4.05 -18.56 -6.55
CA MET A 104 -3.97 -17.57 -7.63
C MET A 104 -3.25 -18.10 -8.86
N ARG A 105 -2.13 -18.82 -8.68
CA ARG A 105 -1.40 -19.43 -9.79
C ARG A 105 -2.26 -20.46 -10.53
N ARG A 106 -3.04 -21.25 -9.79
CA ARG A 106 -3.96 -22.25 -10.36
C ARG A 106 -5.10 -21.59 -11.14
N LEU A 107 -5.66 -20.49 -10.63
CA LEU A 107 -6.70 -19.73 -11.34
C LEU A 107 -6.17 -19.06 -12.62
N ALA A 108 -4.93 -18.59 -12.61
CA ALA A 108 -4.29 -17.93 -13.75
C ALA A 108 -3.78 -18.91 -14.82
N ASP A 109 -3.57 -20.17 -14.47
CA ASP A 109 -3.06 -21.21 -15.37
C ASP A 109 -4.10 -21.57 -16.46
N PRO A 110 -3.80 -21.37 -17.77
CA PRO A 110 -4.74 -21.69 -18.85
C PRO A 110 -4.99 -23.19 -19.03
N THR A 111 -4.13 -24.05 -18.48
CA THR A 111 -4.27 -25.51 -18.56
C THR A 111 -5.18 -26.08 -17.46
N THR A 112 -5.54 -25.26 -16.47
CA THR A 112 -6.44 -25.68 -15.40
C THR A 112 -7.89 -25.77 -15.92
N PRO A 113 -8.59 -26.90 -15.70
CA PRO A 113 -9.97 -27.07 -16.15
C PRO A 113 -10.91 -25.99 -15.61
N GLU A 114 -11.82 -25.51 -16.44
CA GLU A 114 -12.74 -24.41 -16.05
C GLU A 114 -13.64 -24.81 -14.87
N VAL A 115 -14.05 -26.08 -14.79
CA VAL A 115 -14.80 -26.64 -13.66
C VAL A 115 -14.04 -26.49 -12.33
N GLU A 116 -12.72 -26.69 -12.36
CA GLU A 116 -11.86 -26.54 -11.19
C GLU A 116 -11.73 -25.07 -10.79
N LYS A 117 -11.55 -24.17 -11.76
CA LYS A 117 -11.52 -22.72 -11.51
C LYS A 117 -12.82 -22.20 -10.93
N ASP A 118 -13.95 -22.67 -11.45
CA ASP A 118 -15.27 -22.31 -10.94
C ASP A 118 -15.51 -22.82 -9.52
N PHE A 119 -15.07 -24.04 -9.20
CA PHE A 119 -15.14 -24.57 -7.84
C PHE A 119 -14.31 -23.72 -6.87
N ILE A 120 -13.07 -23.38 -7.24
CA ILE A 120 -12.19 -22.51 -6.44
C ILE A 120 -12.86 -21.15 -6.24
N ARG A 121 -13.36 -20.52 -7.31
CA ARG A 121 -13.98 -19.19 -7.25
C ARG A 121 -15.22 -19.16 -6.36
N LYS A 122 -16.11 -20.14 -6.47
CA LYS A 122 -17.30 -20.26 -5.60
C LYS A 122 -16.92 -20.49 -4.13
N SER A 123 -15.91 -21.30 -3.88
CA SER A 123 -15.41 -21.53 -2.52
C SER A 123 -14.87 -20.23 -1.90
N LEU A 124 -14.07 -19.47 -2.65
CA LEU A 124 -13.56 -18.17 -2.21
C LEU A 124 -14.70 -17.16 -1.98
N GLN A 125 -15.70 -17.11 -2.85
CA GLN A 125 -16.88 -16.24 -2.66
C GLN A 125 -17.65 -16.58 -1.38
N MET A 126 -17.83 -17.87 -1.09
CA MET A 126 -18.51 -18.32 0.12
C MET A 126 -17.74 -17.92 1.39
N LEU A 127 -16.42 -18.10 1.40
CA LEU A 127 -15.55 -17.68 2.50
C LEU A 127 -15.57 -16.16 2.68
N ALA A 128 -15.42 -15.40 1.60
CA ALA A 128 -15.45 -13.94 1.64
C ALA A 128 -16.79 -13.40 2.15
N GLY A 129 -17.89 -14.05 1.75
CA GLY A 129 -19.23 -13.70 2.22
C GLY A 129 -19.41 -13.87 3.74
N ARG A 130 -18.78 -14.88 4.34
CA ARG A 130 -18.81 -15.09 5.79
C ARG A 130 -18.02 -14.01 6.53
N VAL A 131 -16.78 -13.76 6.11
CA VAL A 131 -15.92 -12.73 6.71
C VAL A 131 -16.59 -11.36 6.66
N ALA A 132 -17.16 -10.98 5.51
CA ALA A 132 -17.85 -9.71 5.35
C ALA A 132 -19.13 -9.61 6.21
N ALA A 133 -19.80 -10.73 6.51
CA ALA A 133 -20.95 -10.74 7.41
C ALA A 133 -20.54 -10.53 8.86
N ASP A 134 -19.44 -11.16 9.29
CA ASP A 134 -18.89 -11.03 10.63
C ASP A 134 -18.44 -9.58 10.90
N GLU A 135 -17.69 -8.97 9.97
CA GLU A 135 -17.26 -7.56 10.08
C GLU A 135 -18.45 -6.59 10.22
N ARG A 136 -19.55 -6.85 9.53
CA ARG A 136 -20.78 -6.04 9.64
C ARG A 136 -21.46 -6.21 10.98
N ALA A 137 -21.44 -7.41 11.56
CA ALA A 137 -21.98 -7.65 12.89
C ALA A 137 -21.17 -6.90 13.96
N GLU A 138 -19.84 -6.95 13.87
CA GLU A 138 -18.93 -6.20 14.75
C GLU A 138 -19.07 -4.68 14.61
N GLN A 139 -19.28 -4.18 13.39
CA GLN A 139 -19.49 -2.75 13.18
C GLN A 139 -20.80 -2.25 13.80
N ARG A 140 -21.85 -3.08 13.78
CA ARG A 140 -23.15 -2.74 14.39
C ARG A 140 -23.09 -2.69 15.91
N THR A 141 -22.37 -3.61 16.55
CA THR A 141 -22.18 -3.59 18.01
C THR A 141 -21.36 -2.38 18.46
N ARG A 142 -20.32 -2.00 17.70
CA ARG A 142 -19.52 -0.79 17.99
C ARG A 142 -20.30 0.53 17.87
N ASN A 143 -21.26 0.62 16.97
CA ASN A 143 -22.06 1.85 16.78
C ASN A 143 -23.24 1.98 17.77
N ALA A 144 -23.53 0.92 18.54
CA ALA A 144 -24.67 0.87 19.47
C ALA A 144 -24.28 1.10 20.94
N GLY A 145 -22.98 1.25 21.25
CA GLY A 145 -22.45 1.64 22.55
C GLY A 145 -21.89 3.06 22.52
#